data_AF-A0A1Z5JAB0-F1
#
_entry.id   AF-A0A1Z5JAB0-F1
#
_cell.length_a   1.000
_cell.length_b   1.000
_cell.length_c   1.000
_cell.angle_alpha   90.00
_cell.angle_beta   90.00
_cell.angle_gamma   90.00
#
_symmetry.space_group_name_H-M   'P 1'
#
loop_
_entity.id
_entity.type
_entity.pdbx_description
1 polymer ?
#
loop_
_entity_poly.entity_id
_entity_poly.type
_entity_poly.pdbx_seq_one_letter_code
_entity_poly.pdbx_strand_id
1 'polypeptide(L)'
;MRSYFLLTPIYLIAFIVDPFAVASSLANNNDMPGRAGIDSFVTGAPMVLGAVCKDGVALIAAHTSSAEEPLLYSIHPQASDDWFLDLPENYAGPFRIRSVDRFGTAFVACGWRADGDYLFEKIKEVAATEILEYGLPSMTHYRKYLASQLSVCMARCALSDQIRTLSSACLLAFPVMDSAVPSLWLVDLTGAYPVRAMCLGGGLDTTSGEPIAKSA
;
A
#
# COMPACT_ATOMS: atom_id res chain seq x y z
N MET A 1 37.89 -14.47 12.91
CA MET A 1 36.49 -14.91 13.05
C MET A 1 35.64 -14.00 12.18
N ARG A 2 35.18 -14.48 11.03
CA ARG A 2 34.23 -13.76 10.16
C ARG A 2 32.91 -14.52 10.23
N SER A 3 31.91 -13.93 10.87
CA SER A 3 30.56 -14.48 10.96
C SER A 3 29.87 -14.31 9.61
N TYR A 4 29.41 -15.41 9.03
CA TYR A 4 28.56 -15.44 7.86
C TYR A 4 27.12 -15.17 8.32
N PHE A 5 26.57 -14.00 8.00
CA PHE A 5 25.12 -13.79 8.09
C PHE A 5 24.48 -14.44 6.85
N LEU A 6 23.70 -15.49 7.10
CA LEU A 6 22.83 -16.12 6.12
C LEU A 6 21.78 -15.09 5.69
N LEU A 7 21.98 -14.50 4.51
CA LEU A 7 20.96 -13.76 3.77
C LEU A 7 19.86 -14.74 3.39
N THR A 8 18.74 -14.76 4.12
CA THR A 8 17.49 -15.29 3.58
C THR A 8 17.05 -14.38 2.42
N PRO A 9 16.79 -14.92 1.23
CA PRO A 9 16.43 -14.10 0.08
C PRO A 9 15.02 -13.54 0.28
N ILE A 10 14.93 -12.21 0.40
CA ILE A 10 13.68 -11.49 0.15
C ILE A 10 13.45 -11.58 -1.35
N TYR A 11 12.56 -12.46 -1.79
CA TYR A 11 12.00 -12.37 -3.13
C TYR A 11 10.92 -11.28 -3.12
N LEU A 12 11.35 -10.02 -3.18
CA LEU A 12 10.47 -8.93 -3.58
C LEU A 12 10.25 -9.09 -5.08
N ILE A 13 9.21 -9.84 -5.45
CA ILE A 13 8.82 -9.96 -6.86
C ILE A 13 7.84 -8.83 -7.16
N ALA A 14 8.38 -7.68 -7.58
CA ALA A 14 7.59 -6.62 -8.16
C ALA A 14 7.24 -7.03 -9.60
N PHE A 15 5.98 -7.41 -9.84
CA PHE A 15 5.45 -7.54 -11.19
C PHE A 15 4.76 -6.22 -11.56
N ILE A 16 5.30 -5.50 -12.54
CA ILE A 16 4.55 -4.48 -13.28
C ILE A 16 3.76 -5.26 -14.32
N VAL A 17 2.49 -5.54 -14.02
CA VAL A 17 1.56 -6.10 -15.01
C VAL A 17 0.89 -4.91 -15.68
N ASP A 18 0.92 -4.88 -17.01
CA ASP A 18 0.22 -3.90 -17.83
C ASP A 18 -1.04 -4.56 -18.41
N PRO A 19 -2.19 -4.54 -17.70
CA PRO A 19 -3.42 -5.06 -18.27
C PRO A 19 -4.07 -3.96 -19.10
N PHE A 20 -3.96 -4.06 -20.43
CA PHE A 20 -4.91 -3.43 -21.34
C PHE A 20 -6.32 -3.91 -21.00
N ALA A 21 -7.11 -3.11 -20.28
CA ALA A 21 -8.56 -3.26 -20.19
C ALA A 21 -9.22 -1.94 -19.78
N VAL A 22 -9.81 -1.28 -20.78
CA VAL A 22 -10.69 -0.12 -20.64
C VAL A 22 -11.92 -0.48 -19.79
N ALA A 23 -12.18 0.29 -18.74
CA ALA A 23 -13.50 0.58 -18.21
C ALA A 23 -13.48 1.95 -17.53
N SER A 24 -13.81 2.97 -18.31
CA SER A 24 -14.31 4.24 -17.78
C SER A 24 -15.66 3.96 -17.12
N SER A 25 -15.78 4.24 -15.84
CA SER A 25 -17.05 4.73 -15.32
C SER A 25 -16.76 5.87 -14.39
N LEU A 26 -17.00 7.10 -14.88
CA LEU A 26 -17.35 8.23 -14.03
C LEU A 26 -18.29 7.73 -12.93
N ALA A 27 -17.81 7.74 -11.69
CA ALA A 27 -18.69 7.61 -10.53
C ALA A 27 -19.56 8.88 -10.49
N ASN A 28 -20.70 8.81 -11.16
CA ASN A 28 -21.77 9.79 -11.00
C ASN A 28 -22.24 9.75 -9.54
N ASN A 29 -22.12 10.93 -8.92
CA ASN A 29 -22.66 11.39 -7.65
C ASN A 29 -23.97 10.71 -7.20
N ASN A 30 -24.09 10.45 -5.89
CA ASN A 30 -25.23 10.91 -5.08
C ASN A 30 -25.00 10.57 -3.60
N ASP A 31 -24.95 11.62 -2.78
CA ASP A 31 -25.04 11.58 -1.32
C ASP A 31 -26.27 10.77 -0.86
N MET A 32 -26.03 9.54 -0.38
CA MET A 32 -26.99 8.78 0.42
C MET A 32 -26.36 8.57 1.80
N PRO A 33 -26.82 9.29 2.84
CA PRO A 33 -26.27 9.15 4.18
C PRO A 33 -26.67 7.77 4.73
N GLY A 34 -25.72 6.84 4.83
CA GLY A 34 -25.95 5.55 5.49
C GLY A 34 -25.27 4.33 4.89
N ARG A 35 -24.63 4.42 3.72
CA ARG A 35 -23.63 3.42 3.30
C ARG A 35 -22.26 3.95 3.70
N ALA A 36 -21.57 3.23 4.59
CA ALA A 36 -20.12 3.36 4.71
C ALA A 36 -19.52 2.87 3.38
N GLY A 37 -19.53 3.75 2.38
CA GLY A 37 -18.93 3.50 1.08
C GLY A 37 -17.44 3.32 1.24
N ILE A 38 -16.86 2.42 0.47
CA ILE A 38 -15.40 2.30 0.33
C ILE A 38 -14.90 3.66 -0.15
N ASP A 39 -13.83 4.18 0.48
CA ASP A 39 -13.27 5.50 0.15
C ASP A 39 -12.98 5.59 -1.36
N SER A 40 -13.57 6.58 -2.02
CA SER A 40 -13.49 6.76 -3.47
C SER A 40 -12.06 6.92 -3.97
N PHE A 41 -11.18 7.50 -3.16
CA PHE A 41 -9.77 7.65 -3.48
C PHE A 41 -9.04 6.31 -3.40
N VAL A 42 -9.42 5.45 -2.45
CA VAL A 42 -8.90 4.08 -2.39
C VAL A 42 -9.41 3.27 -3.57
N THR A 43 -10.68 3.40 -3.98
CA THR A 43 -11.18 2.69 -5.17
C THR A 43 -10.63 3.22 -6.49
N GLY A 44 -10.31 4.51 -6.56
CA GLY A 44 -9.75 5.15 -7.76
C GLY A 44 -8.23 4.99 -7.89
N ALA A 45 -7.53 4.64 -6.81
CA ALA A 45 -6.10 4.43 -6.82
C ALA A 45 -5.73 3.10 -7.52
N PRO A 46 -4.57 3.00 -8.18
CA PRO A 46 -4.13 1.74 -8.75
C PRO A 46 -4.02 0.58 -7.77
N MET A 47 -4.09 -0.61 -8.36
CA MET A 47 -4.25 -1.86 -7.63
C MET A 47 -2.98 -2.23 -6.87
N VAL A 48 -3.16 -2.58 -5.60
CA VAL A 48 -2.11 -3.12 -4.73
C VAL A 48 -2.58 -4.45 -4.18
N LEU A 49 -1.77 -5.49 -4.33
CA LEU A 49 -2.02 -6.83 -3.78
C LEU A 49 -0.94 -7.20 -2.77
N GLY A 50 -1.34 -7.81 -1.67
CA GLY A 50 -0.43 -8.48 -0.76
C GLY A 50 -0.89 -9.90 -0.46
N ALA A 51 0.04 -10.84 -0.31
CA ALA A 51 -0.27 -12.21 0.09
C ALA A 51 0.85 -12.84 0.95
N VAL A 52 0.45 -13.54 2.02
CA VAL A 52 1.36 -14.31 2.87
C VAL A 52 1.59 -15.69 2.26
N CYS A 53 2.83 -15.92 1.83
CA CYS A 53 3.34 -17.18 1.31
C CYS A 53 3.93 -18.05 2.43
N LYS A 54 4.37 -19.26 2.08
CA LYS A 54 5.02 -20.18 3.04
C LYS A 54 6.27 -19.55 3.67
N ASP A 55 7.10 -18.92 2.84
CA ASP A 55 8.44 -18.48 3.22
C ASP A 55 8.61 -16.94 3.15
N GLY A 56 7.51 -16.20 3.01
CA GLY A 56 7.58 -14.73 2.90
C GLY A 56 6.24 -14.07 2.63
N VAL A 57 6.28 -12.81 2.22
CA VAL A 57 5.11 -12.04 1.80
C VAL A 57 5.37 -11.50 0.40
N ALA A 58 4.45 -11.71 -0.52
CA ALA A 58 4.44 -11.08 -1.83
C ALA A 58 3.67 -9.76 -1.76
N LEU A 59 4.24 -8.69 -2.30
CA LEU A 59 3.58 -7.42 -2.53
C LEU A 59 3.67 -7.09 -4.02
N ILE A 60 2.54 -6.76 -4.63
CA ILE A 60 2.41 -6.38 -6.03
C ILE A 60 1.73 -5.03 -6.06
N ALA A 61 2.30 -4.11 -6.82
CA ALA A 61 1.71 -2.82 -7.11
C ALA A 61 1.57 -2.71 -8.63
N ALA A 62 0.32 -2.80 -9.10
CA ALA A 62 0.00 -2.78 -10.51
C ALA A 62 -0.47 -1.38 -10.90
N HIS A 63 0.04 -0.92 -12.04
CA HIS A 63 -0.34 0.33 -12.67
C HIS A 63 -1.07 0.01 -13.97
N THR A 64 -2.16 0.70 -14.22
CA THR A 64 -2.80 0.67 -15.54
C THR A 64 -2.66 2.06 -16.16
N SER A 65 -2.49 2.12 -17.47
CA SER A 65 -2.51 3.37 -18.24
C SER A 65 -3.83 4.14 -18.08
N SER A 66 -4.90 3.46 -17.66
CA SER A 66 -6.22 4.02 -17.38
C SER A 66 -6.42 4.51 -15.95
N ALA A 67 -5.44 4.34 -15.07
CA ALA A 67 -5.58 4.81 -13.70
C ALA A 67 -5.48 6.34 -13.69
N GLU A 68 -6.64 6.98 -13.49
CA GLU A 68 -6.73 8.41 -13.32
C GLU A 68 -6.08 8.79 -11.99
N GLU A 69 -4.75 8.92 -11.93
CA GLU A 69 -4.12 9.76 -10.90
C GLU A 69 -4.34 11.22 -11.32
N PRO A 70 -5.21 11.98 -10.60
CA PRO A 70 -5.65 13.31 -11.04
C PRO A 70 -4.55 14.39 -11.07
N LEU A 71 -3.28 14.03 -10.82
CA LEU A 71 -2.14 14.95 -10.76
C LEU A 71 -1.03 14.65 -11.78
N LEU A 72 -1.20 13.65 -12.65
CA LEU A 72 -0.22 13.34 -13.72
C LEU A 72 -0.62 13.85 -15.11
N TYR A 73 -1.73 14.56 -15.26
CA TYR A 73 -2.12 15.15 -16.54
C TYR A 73 -1.27 16.39 -16.85
N SER A 74 -0.17 16.22 -17.57
CA SER A 74 0.28 17.25 -18.49
C SER A 74 -0.76 17.31 -19.62
N ILE A 75 -1.48 18.43 -19.71
CA ILE A 75 -2.39 18.74 -20.82
C ILE A 75 -1.53 18.99 -22.07
N HIS A 76 -0.98 17.93 -22.65
CA HIS A 76 -0.35 17.97 -23.96
C HIS A 76 -0.95 16.85 -24.81
N PRO A 77 -1.63 17.19 -25.93
CA PRO A 77 -2.11 16.20 -26.86
C PRO A 77 -0.90 15.65 -27.61
N GLN A 78 -0.27 14.62 -27.06
CA GLN A 78 0.77 13.86 -27.75
C GLN A 78 0.25 12.49 -28.15
N ALA A 79 0.74 12.06 -29.32
CA ALA A 79 0.29 10.88 -30.04
C ALA A 79 0.57 9.58 -29.26
N SER A 80 -0.14 8.54 -29.68
CA SER A 80 -0.61 7.38 -28.91
C SER A 80 0.40 6.47 -28.20
N ASP A 81 1.71 6.63 -28.26
CA ASP A 81 2.62 5.53 -27.85
C ASP A 81 3.84 5.91 -26.98
N ASP A 82 4.03 7.19 -26.64
CA ASP A 82 5.27 7.69 -26.00
C ASP A 82 5.11 8.06 -24.50
N TRP A 83 4.19 7.41 -23.78
CA TRP A 83 3.77 7.79 -22.43
C TRP A 83 4.84 7.63 -21.33
N PHE A 84 5.94 6.92 -21.61
CA PHE A 84 6.97 6.58 -20.62
C PHE A 84 8.38 7.10 -20.95
N LEU A 85 8.58 7.81 -22.07
CA LEU A 85 9.93 8.21 -22.52
C LEU A 85 10.60 9.28 -21.65
N ASP A 86 9.82 10.06 -20.88
CA ASP A 86 10.33 11.18 -20.07
C ASP A 86 10.42 10.89 -18.56
N LEU A 87 10.15 9.65 -18.13
CA LEU A 87 10.26 9.30 -16.73
C LEU A 87 11.74 9.01 -16.40
N PRO A 88 12.32 9.68 -15.39
CA PRO A 88 13.71 9.44 -15.05
C PRO A 88 13.93 7.97 -14.66
N GLU A 89 15.14 7.43 -14.87
CA GLU A 89 15.45 6.02 -14.58
C GLU A 89 15.17 5.60 -13.11
N ASN A 90 15.06 6.57 -12.21
CA ASN A 90 14.70 6.38 -10.80
C ASN A 90 13.19 6.53 -10.52
N TYR A 91 12.35 6.63 -11.55
CA TYR A 91 10.91 6.74 -11.42
C TYR A 91 10.32 5.39 -11.00
N ALA A 92 10.13 5.23 -9.68
CA ALA A 92 9.60 4.01 -9.08
C ALA A 92 8.08 3.80 -9.24
N GLY A 93 7.44 4.50 -10.19
CA GLY A 93 5.99 4.49 -10.33
C GLY A 93 5.23 5.21 -9.20
N PRO A 94 3.89 5.32 -9.33
CA PRO A 94 3.03 5.87 -8.29
C PRO A 94 2.89 5.04 -7.00
N PHE A 95 2.97 3.70 -7.07
CA PHE A 95 2.84 2.82 -5.90
C PHE A 95 4.21 2.28 -5.51
N ARG A 96 4.81 3.03 -4.60
CA ARG A 96 6.11 2.68 -4.06
C ARG A 96 5.89 1.68 -2.93
N ILE A 97 6.13 0.41 -3.22
CA ILE A 97 6.49 -0.53 -2.16
C ILE A 97 7.80 0.02 -1.57
N ARG A 98 7.77 0.44 -0.31
CA ARG A 98 8.88 1.12 0.36
C ARG A 98 9.36 0.33 1.56
N SER A 99 10.67 0.33 1.79
CA SER A 99 11.25 -0.24 3.01
C SER A 99 11.04 0.71 4.17
N VAL A 100 10.52 0.20 5.29
CA VAL A 100 10.30 0.97 6.53
C VAL A 100 11.56 0.95 7.39
N ASP A 101 12.22 -0.20 7.49
CA ASP A 101 13.34 -0.41 8.39
C ASP A 101 14.39 -1.38 7.81
N ARG A 102 15.43 -1.67 8.60
CA ARG A 102 16.49 -2.64 8.26
C ARG A 102 16.08 -4.10 8.44
N PHE A 103 14.89 -4.36 8.96
CA PHE A 103 14.36 -5.69 9.23
C PHE A 103 13.56 -6.25 8.04
N GLY A 104 13.51 -5.49 6.94
CA GLY A 104 12.80 -5.87 5.72
C GLY A 104 11.30 -5.63 5.80
N THR A 105 10.83 -4.85 6.77
CA THR A 105 9.43 -4.39 6.81
C THR A 105 9.15 -3.55 5.56
N ALA A 106 8.14 -3.92 4.80
CA ALA A 106 7.73 -3.20 3.60
C ALA A 106 6.35 -2.58 3.77
N PHE A 107 6.16 -1.40 3.19
CA PHE A 107 4.95 -0.60 3.24
C PHE A 107 4.48 -0.29 1.83
N VAL A 108 3.17 -0.38 1.62
CA VAL A 108 2.53 0.14 0.41
C VAL A 108 1.18 0.74 0.80
N ALA A 109 0.89 1.94 0.28
CA ALA A 109 -0.37 2.62 0.50
C ALA A 109 -1.19 2.66 -0.78
N CYS A 110 -2.51 2.66 -0.65
CA CYS A 110 -3.48 2.85 -1.70
C CYS A 110 -4.40 4.00 -1.30
N GLY A 111 -4.85 4.82 -2.24
CA GLY A 111 -5.58 6.06 -1.97
C GLY A 111 -4.79 7.31 -2.34
N TRP A 112 -5.06 8.43 -1.66
CA TRP A 112 -4.44 9.70 -2.03
C TRP A 112 -2.93 9.68 -1.75
N ARG A 113 -2.12 9.98 -2.76
CA ARG A 113 -0.66 9.83 -2.71
C ARG A 113 0.00 10.60 -1.57
N ALA A 114 -0.42 11.84 -1.35
CA ALA A 114 0.10 12.66 -0.26
C ALA A 114 -0.17 12.03 1.12
N ASP A 115 -1.30 11.33 1.28
CA ASP A 115 -1.63 10.59 2.50
C ASP A 115 -0.76 9.35 2.66
N GLY A 116 -0.56 8.61 1.57
CA GLY A 116 0.36 7.48 1.55
C GLY A 116 1.79 7.88 1.91
N ASP A 117 2.28 9.04 1.44
CA ASP A 117 3.58 9.59 1.79
C ASP A 117 3.67 10.03 3.25
N TYR A 118 2.64 10.71 3.76
CA TYR A 118 2.55 11.07 5.17
C TYR A 118 2.58 9.83 6.08
N LEU A 119 1.77 8.80 5.77
CA LEU A 119 1.71 7.55 6.52
C LEU A 119 3.06 6.81 6.51
N PHE A 120 3.75 6.84 5.37
CA PHE A 120 5.07 6.22 5.25
C PHE A 120 6.12 6.90 6.14
N GLU A 121 6.17 8.23 6.15
CA GLU A 121 7.09 8.94 7.03
C GLU A 121 6.72 8.73 8.50
N LYS A 122 5.42 8.67 8.83
CA LYS A 122 4.96 8.38 10.19
C LYS A 122 5.38 6.98 10.65
N ILE A 123 5.23 5.95 9.82
CA ILE A 123 5.60 4.58 10.23
C ILE A 123 7.11 4.43 10.40
N LYS A 124 7.91 5.13 9.59
CA LYS A 124 9.37 5.21 9.77
C LYS A 124 9.76 5.87 11.08
N GLU A 125 9.10 6.97 11.45
CA GLU A 125 9.31 7.64 12.73
C GLU A 125 8.99 6.70 13.89
N VAL A 126 7.83 6.03 13.85
CA VAL A 126 7.42 5.06 14.88
C VAL A 126 8.42 3.90 15.00
N ALA A 127 8.85 3.33 13.87
CA ALA A 127 9.85 2.27 13.84
C ALA A 127 11.19 2.73 14.43
N ALA A 128 11.65 3.93 14.07
CA ALA A 128 12.90 4.49 14.58
C ALA A 128 12.83 4.74 16.09
N THR A 129 11.73 5.31 16.60
CA THR A 129 11.53 5.54 18.03
C THR A 129 11.50 4.24 18.82
N GLU A 130 10.77 3.22 18.34
CA GLU A 130 10.73 1.90 19.00
C GLU A 130 12.13 1.28 19.12
N ILE A 131 12.92 1.34 18.05
CA ILE A 131 14.29 0.80 18.05
C ILE A 131 15.21 1.60 18.96
N LEU A 132 15.05 2.93 19.00
CA LEU A 132 15.85 3.81 19.84
C LEU A 132 15.57 3.59 21.32
N GLU A 133 14.29 3.39 21.68
CA GLU A 133 13.84 3.28 23.07
C GLU A 133 14.02 1.86 23.63
N TYR A 134 13.72 0.83 22.83
CA TYR A 134 13.68 -0.57 23.29
C TYR A 134 14.75 -1.47 22.67
N GLY A 135 15.51 -0.98 21.67
CA GLY A 135 16.58 -1.75 21.03
C GLY A 135 16.09 -2.68 19.93
N LEU A 136 16.60 -3.93 19.91
CA LEU A 136 16.23 -4.89 18.87
C LEU A 136 14.82 -5.44 19.15
N PRO A 137 13.84 -5.22 18.25
CA PRO A 137 12.46 -5.50 18.58
C PRO A 137 12.13 -6.99 18.43
N SER A 138 11.27 -7.52 19.32
CA SER A 138 10.65 -8.84 19.12
C SER A 138 9.65 -8.76 17.97
N MET A 139 9.91 -9.47 16.87
CA MET A 139 9.08 -9.36 15.65
C MET A 139 7.60 -9.65 15.90
N THR A 140 7.26 -10.58 16.81
CA THR A 140 5.86 -10.86 17.17
C THR A 140 5.11 -9.63 17.67
N HIS A 141 5.76 -8.81 18.51
CA HIS A 141 5.15 -7.61 19.09
C HIS A 141 5.28 -6.40 18.17
N TYR A 142 6.45 -6.24 17.55
CA TYR A 142 6.80 -5.14 16.66
C TYR A 142 5.80 -4.94 15.53
N ARG A 143 5.38 -6.04 14.88
CA ARG A 143 4.44 -6.03 13.76
C ARG A 143 3.10 -5.44 14.13
N LYS A 144 2.53 -5.95 15.23
CA LYS A 144 1.25 -5.48 15.77
C LYS A 144 1.39 -4.03 16.25
N TYR A 145 2.49 -3.69 16.90
CA TYR A 145 2.76 -2.34 17.39
C TYR A 145 2.78 -1.33 16.25
N LEU A 146 3.62 -1.55 15.22
CA LEU A 146 3.71 -0.68 14.04
C LEU A 146 2.34 -0.49 13.37
N ALA A 147 1.63 -1.59 13.10
CA ALA A 147 0.32 -1.53 12.47
C ALA A 147 -0.70 -0.76 13.34
N SER A 148 -0.69 -0.98 14.66
CA SER A 148 -1.59 -0.31 15.59
C SER A 148 -1.30 1.19 15.70
N GLN A 149 -0.02 1.59 15.77
CA GLN A 149 0.36 3.00 15.83
C GLN A 149 -0.05 3.75 14.58
N LEU A 150 0.06 3.11 13.41
CA LEU A 150 -0.36 3.71 12.16
C LEU A 150 -1.88 3.87 12.09
N SER A 151 -2.66 2.85 12.51
CA SER A 151 -4.12 2.98 12.62
C SER A 151 -4.52 4.07 13.61
N VAL A 152 -3.85 4.18 14.76
CA VAL A 152 -4.09 5.27 15.72
C VAL A 152 -3.78 6.64 15.11
N CYS A 153 -2.73 6.76 14.29
CA CYS A 153 -2.45 7.98 13.55
C CYS A 153 -3.62 8.36 12.62
N MET A 154 -4.12 7.40 11.85
CA MET A 154 -5.26 7.62 10.95
C MET A 154 -6.53 8.00 11.71
N ALA A 155 -6.84 7.30 12.80
CA ALA A 155 -7.98 7.59 13.67
C ALA A 155 -7.89 9.01 14.28
N ARG A 156 -6.69 9.44 14.70
CA ARG A 156 -6.47 10.81 15.18
C ARG A 156 -6.71 11.86 14.10
N CYS A 157 -6.28 11.59 12.86
CA CYS A 157 -6.55 12.49 11.73
C CYS A 157 -8.05 12.58 11.42
N ALA A 158 -8.84 11.52 11.62
CA ALA A 158 -10.29 11.60 11.40
C ALA A 158 -11.08 12.24 12.54
N LEU A 159 -10.62 12.09 13.79
CA LEU A 159 -11.27 12.66 14.96
C LEU A 159 -10.84 14.11 15.26
N SER A 160 -9.82 14.62 14.57
CA SER A 160 -9.32 15.98 14.76
C SER A 160 -10.08 16.97 13.88
N ASP A 161 -10.61 18.04 14.47
CA ASP A 161 -11.21 19.15 13.71
C ASP A 161 -10.16 19.99 12.95
N GLN A 162 -8.87 19.83 13.27
CA GLN A 162 -7.78 20.64 12.71
C GLN A 162 -7.00 19.93 11.61
N ILE A 163 -7.12 18.60 11.52
CA ILE A 163 -6.39 17.78 10.57
C ILE A 163 -7.43 17.07 9.73
N ARG A 164 -7.27 17.08 8.41
CA ARG A 164 -8.19 16.34 7.55
C ARG A 164 -8.01 14.82 7.74
N THR A 165 -9.08 14.08 7.48
CA THR A 165 -9.00 12.61 7.37
C THR A 165 -8.04 12.21 6.26
N LEU A 166 -7.32 11.11 6.48
CA LEU A 166 -6.43 10.52 5.48
C LEU A 166 -7.25 9.56 4.62
N SER A 167 -7.37 9.85 3.33
CA SER A 167 -8.09 9.05 2.34
C SER A 167 -7.18 8.01 1.72
N SER A 168 -6.64 7.14 2.58
CA SER A 168 -5.72 6.08 2.20
C SER A 168 -5.90 4.87 3.10
N ALA A 169 -5.60 3.68 2.59
CA ALA A 169 -5.37 2.46 3.36
C ALA A 169 -3.99 1.91 2.99
N CYS A 170 -3.38 1.10 3.85
CA CYS A 170 -2.05 0.57 3.56
C CYS A 170 -1.88 -0.88 3.99
N LEU A 171 -0.90 -1.53 3.38
CA LEU A 171 -0.43 -2.85 3.73
C LEU A 171 0.97 -2.75 4.34
N LEU A 172 1.15 -3.42 5.47
CA LEU A 172 2.46 -3.65 6.08
C LEU A 172 2.81 -5.13 5.94
N ALA A 173 3.88 -5.40 5.18
CA ALA A 173 4.43 -6.73 4.99
C ALA A 173 5.65 -6.92 5.87
N PHE A 174 5.67 -8.02 6.61
CA PHE A 174 6.76 -8.39 7.49
C PHE A 174 7.33 -9.75 7.08
N PRO A 175 8.63 -9.82 6.76
CA PRO A 175 9.27 -11.05 6.35
C PRO A 175 9.47 -12.00 7.54
N VAL A 176 9.97 -13.19 7.21
CA VAL A 176 10.41 -14.19 8.19
C VAL A 176 11.69 -13.72 8.86
N MET A 177 11.65 -13.55 10.17
CA MET A 177 12.76 -13.06 11.00
C MET A 177 12.71 -13.75 12.36
N ASP A 178 13.85 -14.23 12.87
CA ASP A 178 14.01 -14.82 14.20
C ASP A 178 12.88 -15.78 14.61
N SER A 179 12.64 -16.80 13.79
CA SER A 179 11.58 -17.83 13.94
C SER A 179 10.12 -17.35 13.80
N ALA A 180 9.88 -16.05 13.61
CA ALA A 180 8.54 -15.52 13.40
C ALA A 180 8.05 -15.77 11.97
N VAL A 181 6.86 -16.39 11.86
CA VAL A 181 6.12 -16.63 10.60
C VAL A 181 5.93 -15.32 9.83
N PRO A 182 5.95 -15.28 8.48
CA PRO A 182 5.71 -14.03 7.76
C PRO A 182 4.29 -13.53 8.02
N SER A 183 4.07 -12.21 7.97
CA SER A 183 2.74 -11.64 8.22
C SER A 183 2.46 -10.41 7.38
N LEU A 184 1.20 -10.26 6.99
CA LEU A 184 0.67 -9.11 6.28
C LEU A 184 -0.42 -8.45 7.14
N TRP A 185 -0.41 -7.13 7.21
CA TRP A 185 -1.38 -6.35 7.96
C TRP A 185 -2.04 -5.33 7.04
N LEU A 186 -3.38 -5.31 7.05
CA LEU A 186 -4.17 -4.21 6.52
C LEU A 186 -4.31 -3.15 7.61
N VAL A 187 -4.03 -1.90 7.28
CA VAL A 187 -4.23 -0.76 8.17
C VAL A 187 -5.08 0.27 7.45
N ASP A 188 -6.18 0.63 8.10
CA ASP A 188 -7.07 1.69 7.66
C ASP A 188 -7.51 2.56 8.84
N LEU A 189 -8.47 3.46 8.58
CA LEU A 189 -9.03 4.34 9.59
C LEU A 189 -9.72 3.60 10.74
N THR A 190 -10.25 2.40 10.48
CA THR A 190 -11.05 1.62 11.42
C THR A 190 -10.20 0.72 12.31
N GLY A 191 -9.01 0.33 11.85
CA GLY A 191 -8.15 -0.54 12.62
C GLY A 191 -6.91 -1.04 11.91
N ALA A 192 -6.28 -2.00 12.57
CA ALA A 192 -5.15 -2.77 12.05
C ALA A 192 -5.50 -4.26 12.15
N TYR A 193 -5.47 -4.96 11.01
CA TYR A 193 -5.97 -6.32 10.88
C TYR A 193 -4.92 -7.22 10.26
N PRO A 194 -4.56 -8.35 10.91
CA PRO A 194 -3.73 -9.35 10.27
C PRO A 194 -4.52 -10.04 9.16
N VAL A 195 -3.95 -10.13 7.97
CA VAL A 195 -4.61 -10.69 6.78
C VAL A 195 -3.70 -11.71 6.10
N ARG A 196 -4.30 -12.68 5.39
CA ARG A 196 -3.56 -13.69 4.61
C ARG A 196 -3.33 -13.25 3.17
N ALA A 197 -4.27 -12.51 2.61
CA ALA A 197 -4.16 -11.83 1.34
C ALA A 197 -5.07 -10.60 1.37
N MET A 198 -4.73 -9.57 0.61
CA MET A 198 -5.54 -8.36 0.49
C MET A 198 -5.28 -7.71 -0.86
N CYS A 199 -6.35 -7.14 -1.44
CA CYS A 199 -6.30 -6.28 -2.60
C CYS A 199 -6.84 -4.91 -2.20
N LEU A 200 -6.18 -3.84 -2.61
CA LEU A 200 -6.62 -2.46 -2.48
C LEU A 200 -6.58 -1.81 -3.88
N GLY A 201 -7.38 -0.79 -4.15
CA GLY A 201 -7.35 -0.07 -5.43
C GLY A 201 -8.41 -0.51 -6.44
N GLY A 202 -8.39 0.13 -7.62
CA GLY A 202 -9.33 -0.02 -8.74
C GLY A 202 -9.27 -1.35 -9.50
N GLY A 203 -8.69 -2.39 -8.89
CA GLY A 203 -8.77 -3.77 -9.37
C GLY A 203 -9.91 -4.57 -8.73
N LEU A 204 -10.70 -3.96 -7.84
CA LEU A 204 -11.87 -4.57 -7.20
C LEU A 204 -13.15 -4.10 -7.89
N ASP A 205 -14.04 -5.03 -8.22
CA ASP A 205 -15.40 -4.72 -8.66
C ASP A 205 -16.12 -4.01 -7.52
N THR A 206 -16.47 -2.74 -7.73
CA THR A 206 -17.10 -1.87 -6.74
C THR A 206 -18.47 -2.38 -6.27
N THR A 207 -19.06 -3.35 -6.99
CA THR A 207 -20.35 -3.95 -6.64
C THR A 207 -20.23 -5.26 -5.86
N SER A 208 -19.17 -6.04 -6.05
CA SER A 208 -18.99 -7.37 -5.45
C SER A 208 -17.84 -7.46 -4.44
N GLY A 209 -16.89 -6.52 -4.47
CA GLY A 209 -15.66 -6.60 -3.66
C GLY A 209 -14.71 -7.72 -4.11
N GLU A 210 -14.96 -8.35 -5.25
CA GLU A 210 -14.07 -9.35 -5.85
C GLU A 210 -13.04 -8.68 -6.78
N PRO A 211 -11.83 -9.26 -6.92
CA PRO A 211 -10.91 -8.82 -7.96
C PRO A 211 -11.57 -8.94 -9.34
N ILE A 212 -11.43 -7.92 -10.20
CA ILE A 212 -11.87 -7.94 -11.59
C ILE A 212 -10.92 -8.86 -12.37
N ALA A 213 -11.02 -10.18 -12.15
CA ALA A 213 -10.41 -11.17 -13.01
C ALA A 213 -11.37 -11.42 -14.18
N LYS A 214 -11.15 -10.75 -15.31
CA LYS A 214 -11.81 -11.15 -16.56
C LYS A 214 -11.14 -12.44 -17.03
N SER A 215 -11.91 -13.53 -17.09
CA SER A 215 -11.52 -14.74 -17.80
C SER A 215 -11.22 -14.39 -19.26
N ALA A 216 -10.01 -14.72 -19.72
CA ALA A 216 -9.60 -14.65 -21.12
C ALA A 216 -10.40 -15.65 -21.98
#